data_AF-A0A060C078-F1
#
_entry.id   AF-A0A060C078-F1
#
_cell.length_a   1.000
_cell.length_b   1.000
_cell.length_c   1.000
_cell.angle_alpha   90.00
_cell.angle_beta   90.00
_cell.angle_gamma   90.00
#
_symmetry.space_group_name_H-M   'P 1'
#
loop_
_entity.id
_entity.type
_entity.pdbx_description
1 polymer ?
#
loop_
_entity_poly.entity_id
_entity_poly.type
_entity_poly.pdbx_seq_one_letter_code
_entity_poly.pdbx_strand_id
1 'polypeptide(L)'
;MKQAKVKIHKDFQIARTDPRIFGSFIEHLGRAVYGGIYEPGHPTADASGFRQDVIDLVKELNVPIIRYPGGNFVSGYNWEDGVGPVADRPRRLELAWGVTETNEIGLNEFAQWLQKVMRK
;
A
#
# COMPACT_ATOMS: atom_id res chain seq x y z
N MET A 1 -17.50 -9.00 40.67
CA MET A 1 -16.53 -8.41 39.73
C MET A 1 -15.31 -9.32 39.64
N LYS A 2 -14.74 -9.53 38.45
CA LYS A 2 -13.47 -10.26 38.32
C LYS A 2 -12.30 -9.29 38.56
N GLN A 3 -11.22 -9.76 39.17
CA GLN A 3 -9.99 -8.98 39.40
C GLN A 3 -8.82 -9.59 38.62
N ALA A 4 -7.94 -8.72 38.09
CA ALA A 4 -6.69 -9.08 37.43
C ALA A 4 -5.51 -8.31 38.05
N LYS A 5 -4.30 -8.90 38.01
CA LYS A 5 -3.05 -8.28 38.50
C LYS A 5 -1.99 -8.35 37.39
N VAL A 6 -1.26 -7.25 37.18
CA VAL A 6 -0.15 -7.12 36.21
C VAL A 6 1.07 -6.55 36.94
N LYS A 7 2.26 -7.06 36.63
CA LYS A 7 3.55 -6.53 37.11
C LYS A 7 4.41 -6.16 35.90
N ILE A 8 5.04 -4.98 35.93
CA ILE A 8 5.88 -4.46 34.84
C ILE A 8 7.23 -4.09 35.44
N HIS A 9 8.32 -4.66 34.93
CA HIS A 9 9.68 -4.42 35.44
C HIS A 9 10.68 -4.28 34.29
N LYS A 10 11.45 -3.20 34.27
CA LYS A 10 12.33 -2.82 33.14
C LYS A 10 13.45 -3.82 32.85
N ASP A 11 13.86 -4.60 33.86
CA ASP A 11 14.93 -5.59 33.74
C ASP A 11 14.43 -6.96 33.22
N PHE A 12 13.11 -7.17 33.11
CA PHE A 12 12.50 -8.39 32.56
C PHE A 12 12.11 -8.15 31.10
N GLN A 13 13.10 -7.92 30.23
CA GLN A 13 12.90 -7.65 28.81
C GLN A 13 12.78 -8.96 28.01
N ILE A 14 11.93 -8.97 26.98
CA ILE A 14 11.84 -10.08 26.02
C ILE A 14 12.80 -9.83 24.85
N ALA A 15 12.59 -8.74 24.12
CA ALA A 15 13.40 -8.35 22.97
C ALA A 15 13.18 -6.87 22.63
N ARG A 16 14.03 -6.33 21.74
CA ARG A 16 13.79 -5.04 21.09
C ARG A 16 12.66 -5.19 20.06
N THR A 17 11.71 -4.27 20.08
CA THR A 17 10.65 -4.21 19.08
C THR A 17 11.21 -3.79 17.73
N ASP A 18 11.06 -4.64 16.72
CA ASP A 18 11.36 -4.30 15.32
C ASP A 18 10.22 -3.41 14.78
N PRO A 19 10.48 -2.19 14.29
CA PRO A 19 9.43 -1.32 13.77
C PRO A 19 8.60 -1.97 12.66
N ARG A 20 9.18 -2.91 11.89
CA ARG A 20 8.51 -3.58 10.77
C ARG A 20 7.28 -4.40 11.16
N ILE A 21 7.07 -4.67 12.45
CA ILE A 21 5.79 -5.24 12.92
C ILE A 21 4.61 -4.27 12.77
N PHE A 22 4.89 -2.97 12.60
CA PHE A 22 3.91 -1.92 12.29
C PHE A 22 3.76 -1.68 10.78
N GLY A 23 4.17 -2.66 9.96
CA GLY A 23 3.99 -2.62 8.51
C GLY A 23 2.51 -2.66 8.09
N SER A 24 2.27 -2.31 6.83
CA SER A 24 0.95 -2.34 6.21
C SER A 24 1.00 -3.07 4.86
N PHE A 25 -0.10 -3.04 4.11
CA PHE A 25 -0.28 -3.79 2.88
C PHE A 25 -1.24 -3.07 1.92
N ILE A 26 -0.82 -2.92 0.66
CA ILE A 26 -1.65 -2.45 -0.45
C ILE A 26 -1.71 -3.55 -1.51
N GLU A 27 -2.93 -3.95 -1.88
CA GLU A 27 -3.20 -4.87 -2.98
C GLU A 27 -3.94 -4.14 -4.10
N HIS A 28 -3.76 -4.58 -5.34
CA HIS A 28 -4.69 -4.27 -6.43
C HIS A 28 -6.04 -4.97 -6.19
N LEU A 29 -6.81 -4.44 -5.24
CA LEU A 29 -8.09 -4.97 -4.78
C LEU A 29 -9.06 -3.82 -4.51
N GLY A 30 -10.22 -3.87 -5.18
CA GLY A 30 -11.29 -2.90 -4.98
C GLY A 30 -10.81 -1.47 -5.20
N ARG A 31 -10.83 -0.64 -4.15
CA ARG A 31 -10.44 0.78 -4.20
C ARG A 31 -9.14 1.09 -3.45
N ALA A 32 -8.30 0.10 -3.18
CA ALA A 32 -7.04 0.34 -2.49
C ALA A 32 -6.08 1.18 -3.36
N VAL A 33 -5.97 0.84 -4.65
CA VAL A 33 -5.18 1.61 -5.62
C VAL A 33 -6.05 2.67 -6.29
N TYR A 34 -6.95 2.26 -7.18
CA TYR A 34 -7.82 3.14 -7.95
C TYR A 34 -8.96 3.70 -7.10
N GLY A 35 -9.00 5.03 -6.93
CA GLY A 35 -9.92 5.71 -6.01
C GLY A 35 -9.51 5.62 -4.54
N GLY A 36 -8.30 5.13 -4.28
CA GLY A 36 -7.67 5.08 -2.97
C GLY A 36 -6.41 5.95 -2.97
N ILE A 37 -5.24 5.32 -3.08
CA ILE A 37 -3.98 6.07 -3.14
C ILE A 37 -3.81 6.86 -4.45
N TYR A 38 -4.46 6.42 -5.54
CA TYR A 38 -4.35 7.01 -6.88
C TYR A 38 -5.73 7.37 -7.46
N GLU A 39 -5.93 8.65 -7.77
CA GLU A 39 -7.16 9.22 -8.32
C GLU A 39 -6.88 10.57 -9.03
N PRO A 40 -6.39 10.58 -10.28
CA PRO A 40 -5.90 11.79 -10.97
C PRO A 40 -6.86 12.98 -11.06
N GLY A 41 -8.18 12.74 -11.00
CA GLY A 41 -9.20 13.78 -11.03
C GLY A 41 -9.61 14.32 -9.66
N HIS A 42 -9.07 13.77 -8.57
CA HIS A 42 -9.48 14.17 -7.22
C HIS A 42 -8.96 15.58 -6.87
N PRO A 43 -9.72 16.44 -6.17
CA PRO A 43 -9.29 17.81 -5.84
C PRO A 43 -7.98 17.90 -5.03
N THR A 44 -7.61 16.82 -4.34
CA THR A 44 -6.38 16.72 -3.54
C THR A 44 -5.29 15.87 -4.22
N ALA A 45 -5.49 15.43 -5.46
CA ALA A 45 -4.47 14.68 -6.19
C ALA A 45 -3.28 15.58 -6.55
N ASP A 46 -2.08 15.03 -6.42
CA ASP A 46 -0.85 15.67 -6.89
C ASP A 46 -0.67 15.50 -8.40
N ALA A 47 0.41 16.07 -8.95
CA ALA A 47 0.70 16.01 -10.39
C ALA A 47 0.95 14.58 -10.92
N SER A 48 1.19 13.61 -10.04
CA SER A 48 1.34 12.19 -10.37
C SER A 48 0.03 11.42 -10.16
N GLY A 49 -1.07 12.09 -9.83
CA GLY A 49 -2.39 11.50 -9.60
C GLY A 49 -2.56 10.86 -8.22
N PHE A 50 -1.60 10.99 -7.31
CA PHE A 50 -1.71 10.44 -5.96
C PHE A 50 -2.42 11.40 -5.03
N ARG A 51 -3.32 10.87 -4.19
CA ARG A 51 -4.08 11.69 -3.24
C ARG A 51 -3.22 12.19 -2.08
N GLN A 52 -3.05 13.51 -1.99
CA GLN A 52 -2.21 14.15 -0.98
C GLN A 52 -2.75 13.95 0.44
N ASP A 53 -4.07 14.01 0.62
CA ASP A 53 -4.71 13.74 1.91
C ASP A 53 -4.52 12.29 2.38
N VAL A 54 -4.56 11.31 1.46
CA VAL A 54 -4.24 9.91 1.77
C VAL A 54 -2.76 9.76 2.12
N ILE A 55 -1.86 10.43 1.39
CA ILE A 55 -0.42 10.45 1.69
C ILE A 55 -0.16 10.95 3.12
N ASP A 56 -0.81 12.04 3.51
CA ASP A 56 -0.62 12.65 4.82
C ASP A 56 -1.13 11.74 5.95
N LEU A 57 -2.29 11.11 5.76
CA LEU A 57 -2.81 10.10 6.69
C LEU A 57 -1.86 8.90 6.85
N VAL A 58 -1.26 8.40 5.77
CA VAL A 58 -0.29 7.29 5.85
C VAL A 58 0.99 7.70 6.59
N LYS A 59 1.46 8.95 6.40
CA LYS A 59 2.62 9.47 7.13
C LYS A 59 2.37 9.55 8.64
N GLU A 60 1.17 9.93 9.07
CA GLU A 60 0.80 10.00 10.48
C GLU A 60 0.94 8.64 11.18
N LEU A 61 0.68 7.55 10.46
CA LEU A 61 0.80 6.18 10.97
C LEU A 61 2.25 5.70 11.14
N ASN A 62 3.23 6.39 10.54
CA ASN A 62 4.65 6.01 10.52
C ASN A 62 4.88 4.55 10.06
N VAL A 63 4.19 4.13 8.99
CA VAL A 63 4.32 2.77 8.43
C VAL A 63 5.74 2.57 7.86
N PRO A 64 6.53 1.61 8.36
CA PRO A 64 7.93 1.44 7.97
C PRO A 64 8.14 0.50 6.79
N ILE A 65 7.12 -0.30 6.43
CA ILE A 65 7.15 -1.22 5.30
C ILE A 65 5.72 -1.45 4.80
N ILE A 66 5.54 -1.50 3.48
CA ILE A 66 4.26 -1.77 2.84
C ILE A 66 4.44 -2.93 1.87
N ARG A 67 3.68 -4.01 2.07
CA ARG A 67 3.61 -5.12 1.10
C ARG A 67 2.85 -4.67 -0.15
N TYR A 68 3.24 -5.18 -1.32
CA TYR A 68 2.66 -4.89 -2.64
C TYR A 68 3.15 -5.97 -3.64
N PRO A 69 2.48 -6.27 -4.79
CA PRO A 69 1.20 -5.75 -5.30
C PRO A 69 -0.04 -6.48 -4.77
N GLY A 70 0.14 -7.42 -3.84
CA GLY A 70 -1.01 -8.17 -3.41
C GLY A 70 -0.80 -9.38 -2.52
N GLY A 71 -1.91 -10.12 -2.47
CA GLY A 71 -2.16 -11.37 -1.80
C GLY A 71 -2.61 -12.35 -2.88
N ASN A 72 -3.90 -12.37 -3.20
CA ASN A 72 -4.41 -13.25 -4.26
C ASN A 72 -4.08 -12.68 -5.65
N PHE A 73 -4.16 -11.35 -5.82
CA PHE A 73 -3.90 -10.64 -7.09
C PHE A 73 -2.60 -11.07 -7.75
N VAL A 74 -1.51 -11.14 -6.96
CA VAL A 74 -0.17 -11.41 -7.48
C VAL A 74 -0.03 -12.83 -8.07
N SER A 75 -0.95 -13.75 -7.75
CA SER A 75 -0.88 -15.14 -8.23
C SER A 75 -1.13 -15.29 -9.74
N GLY A 76 -1.78 -14.30 -10.37
CA GLY A 76 -2.02 -14.25 -11.82
C GLY A 76 -1.47 -12.99 -12.49
N TYR A 77 -0.64 -12.22 -11.80
CA TYR A 77 -0.16 -10.93 -12.27
C TYR A 77 1.17 -11.06 -13.03
N ASN A 78 1.22 -10.55 -14.26
CA ASN A 78 2.47 -10.36 -15.00
C ASN A 78 2.97 -8.93 -14.75
N TRP A 79 4.11 -8.78 -14.08
CA TRP A 79 4.62 -7.47 -13.67
C TRP A 79 4.98 -6.57 -14.86
N GLU A 80 5.31 -7.17 -16.01
CA GLU A 80 5.61 -6.48 -17.26
C GLU A 80 4.41 -5.66 -17.77
N ASP A 81 3.18 -6.12 -17.49
CA ASP A 81 1.97 -5.41 -17.88
C ASP A 81 1.84 -4.06 -17.16
N GLY A 82 2.51 -3.87 -16.01
CA GLY A 82 2.51 -2.64 -15.20
C GLY A 82 3.72 -1.72 -15.40
N VAL A 83 4.54 -1.92 -16.44
CA VAL A 83 5.70 -1.06 -16.72
C VAL A 83 5.71 -0.55 -18.16
N GLY A 84 6.62 0.37 -18.48
CA GLY A 84 6.66 1.02 -19.79
C GLY A 84 5.62 2.13 -19.96
N PRO A 85 5.47 2.69 -21.17
CA PRO A 85 4.49 3.74 -21.45
C PRO A 85 3.07 3.27 -21.11
N VAL A 86 2.35 4.07 -20.30
CA VAL A 86 1.00 3.71 -19.81
C VAL A 86 0.02 3.40 -20.96
N ALA A 87 0.15 4.09 -22.10
CA ALA A 87 -0.69 3.88 -23.26
C ALA A 87 -0.56 2.48 -23.90
N ASP A 88 0.58 1.81 -23.70
CA ASP A 88 0.85 0.49 -24.26
C ASP A 88 0.54 -0.66 -23.27
N ARG A 89 0.20 -0.32 -22.01
CA ARG A 89 -0.06 -1.31 -20.96
C ARG A 89 -1.41 -2.00 -21.20
N PRO A 90 -1.48 -3.34 -21.14
CA PRO A 90 -2.71 -4.06 -21.44
C PRO A 90 -3.67 -4.01 -20.26
N ARG A 91 -4.97 -3.99 -20.57
CA ARG A 91 -6.03 -4.28 -19.58
C ARG A 91 -6.14 -5.80 -19.40
N ARG A 92 -6.21 -6.28 -18.16
CA ARG A 92 -6.30 -7.72 -17.85
C ARG A 92 -7.56 -8.03 -17.06
N LEU A 93 -8.20 -9.16 -17.34
CA LEU A 93 -9.17 -9.73 -16.42
C LEU A 93 -8.40 -10.29 -15.22
N GLU A 94 -8.61 -9.70 -14.06
CA GLU A 94 -8.05 -10.13 -12.80
C GLU A 94 -9.01 -11.14 -12.16
N LEU A 95 -8.53 -12.36 -11.94
CA LEU A 95 -9.36 -13.52 -11.62
C LEU A 95 -9.68 -13.64 -10.12
N ALA A 96 -8.86 -13.09 -9.23
CA ALA A 96 -9.08 -13.17 -7.78
C ALA A 96 -10.32 -12.38 -7.35
N TRP A 97 -10.57 -11.23 -7.99
CA TRP A 97 -11.62 -10.29 -7.62
C TRP A 97 -12.65 -10.09 -8.74
N GLY A 98 -12.46 -10.68 -9.92
CA GLY A 98 -13.41 -10.62 -11.03
C GLY A 98 -13.55 -9.22 -11.64
N VAL A 99 -12.46 -8.46 -11.66
CA VAL A 99 -12.41 -7.08 -12.14
C VAL A 99 -11.44 -6.93 -13.31
N THR A 100 -11.54 -5.81 -14.03
CA THR A 100 -10.52 -5.46 -15.03
C THR A 100 -9.44 -4.61 -14.37
N GLU A 101 -8.21 -5.12 -14.36
CA GLU A 101 -7.00 -4.37 -13.99
C GLU A 101 -6.55 -3.54 -15.20
N THR A 102 -6.36 -2.23 -15.01
CA THR A 102 -5.98 -1.30 -16.08
C THR A 102 -4.46 -1.21 -16.26
N ASN A 103 -3.69 -1.59 -15.25
CA ASN A 103 -2.25 -1.45 -15.14
C ASN A 103 -1.73 -0.01 -15.26
N GLU A 104 -2.59 0.97 -15.01
CA GLU A 104 -2.21 2.38 -14.97
C GLU A 104 -1.22 2.64 -13.81
N ILE A 105 -1.40 1.94 -12.69
CA ILE A 105 -0.40 1.84 -11.63
C ILE A 105 0.30 0.49 -11.73
N GLY A 106 1.63 0.51 -11.82
CA GLY A 106 2.47 -0.65 -11.58
C GLY A 106 3.60 -0.35 -10.60
N LEU A 107 4.67 -1.14 -10.67
CA LEU A 107 5.73 -1.10 -9.66
C LEU A 107 6.46 0.25 -9.58
N ASN A 108 6.61 0.95 -10.70
CA ASN A 108 7.34 2.22 -10.76
C ASN A 108 6.54 3.34 -10.11
N GLU A 109 5.25 3.42 -10.43
CA GLU A 109 4.35 4.39 -9.84
C GLU A 109 4.15 4.11 -8.35
N PHE A 110 4.00 2.84 -7.95
CA PHE A 110 3.93 2.48 -6.54
C PHE A 110 5.22 2.84 -5.79
N ALA A 111 6.40 2.61 -6.36
CA ALA A 111 7.67 3.03 -5.76
C ALA A 111 7.78 4.56 -5.60
N GLN A 112 7.23 5.35 -6.54
CA GLN A 112 7.14 6.80 -6.39
C GLN A 112 6.19 7.20 -5.25
N TRP A 113 5.05 6.52 -5.11
CA TRP A 113 4.14 6.75 -4.00
C TRP A 113 4.80 6.41 -2.65
N LEU A 114 5.55 5.31 -2.58
CA LEU A 114 6.34 4.91 -1.42
C LEU A 114 7.34 5.99 -0.99
N GLN A 115 8.01 6.67 -1.93
CA GLN A 115 8.90 7.80 -1.62
C GLN A 115 8.16 9.00 -1.02
N LYS A 116 6.86 9.16 -1.31
CA LYS A 116 6.03 10.23 -0.76
C LYS A 116 5.57 9.92 0.66
N VAL A 117 5.29 8.66 1.00
CA VAL A 117 4.72 8.27 2.31
C VAL A 117 5.74 7.78 3.33
N MET A 118 6.85 7.20 2.89
CA MET A 118 7.88 6.70 3.81
C MET A 118 8.82 7.82 4.22
N ARG A 119 8.95 8.02 5.53
CA ARG A 119 9.98 8.91 6.10
C ARG A 119 11.36 8.27 5.92
N LYS A 120 12.34 9.09 5.56
CA LYS A 120 13.76 8.74 5.69
C LYS A 120 14.18 8.74 7.15
#